data_AF-G6AY84-F1
#
_entry.id   AF-G6AY84-F1
#
_cell.length_a   1.000
_cell.length_b   1.000
_cell.length_c   1.000
_cell.angle_alpha   90.00
_cell.angle_beta   90.00
_cell.angle_gamma   90.00
#
_symmetry.space_group_name_H-M   'P 1'
#
loop_
_entity.id
_entity.type
_entity.pdbx_description
1 polymer ?
#
loop_
_entity_poly.entity_id
_entity_poly.type
_entity_poly.pdbx_seq_one_letter_code
_entity_poly.pdbx_strand_id
1 'polypeptide(L)'
;REIGGTAFMASSYLMFGGFMVKFHREAGFCHDLFDKGIALVLPKYHDEQDCAQILLQLYNYKGTVHSYNKDITEAIKQFMTAVRIAKEVNMKTEVVNEYNYALLMALKKDRLTYEPILNEAFEYGYSFSDEDLKIINLSFIASTYLDKTYSLDSSKRDEISKRMSDLYGEDWQLSTKELAAKLDAEYSLRN
;
A
#
# COMPACT_ATOMS: atom_id res chain seq x y z
N ARG A 1 32.11 12.60 9.67
CA ARG A 1 31.28 11.99 8.61
C ARG A 1 31.36 10.49 8.82
N GLU A 2 30.34 9.88 9.43
CA GLU A 2 30.28 8.42 9.55
C GLU A 2 30.18 7.82 8.14
N ILE A 3 30.93 6.75 7.89
CA ILE A 3 30.89 6.03 6.61
C ILE A 3 29.55 5.28 6.55
N GLY A 4 28.71 5.61 5.56
CA GLY A 4 27.43 4.94 5.28
C GLY A 4 26.30 5.29 6.25
N GLY A 5 25.84 6.55 6.26
CA GLY A 5 24.88 7.15 7.22
C GLY A 5 23.62 6.34 7.59
N THR A 6 22.85 6.82 8.56
CA THR A 6 21.79 6.06 9.27
C THR A 6 20.84 5.27 8.35
N ALA A 7 20.36 5.87 7.25
CA ALA A 7 19.50 5.18 6.28
C ALA A 7 20.18 3.96 5.62
N PHE A 8 21.49 4.05 5.33
CA PHE A 8 22.27 2.94 4.74
C PHE A 8 22.49 1.80 5.73
N MET A 9 22.74 2.10 7.01
CA MET A 9 22.81 1.05 8.04
C MET A 9 21.45 0.36 8.23
N ALA A 10 20.37 1.13 8.27
CA ALA A 10 19.02 0.58 8.39
C ALA A 10 18.61 -0.24 7.16
N SER A 11 19.00 0.17 5.95
CA SER A 11 18.74 -0.60 4.73
C SER A 11 19.46 -1.95 4.73
N SER A 12 20.58 -2.09 5.45
CA SER A 12 21.26 -3.38 5.63
C SER A 12 20.38 -4.38 6.39
N TYR A 13 19.71 -3.93 7.46
CA TYR A 13 18.75 -4.75 8.20
C TYR A 13 17.52 -5.07 7.36
N LEU A 14 17.02 -4.10 6.59
CA LEU A 14 15.90 -4.29 5.67
C LEU A 14 16.23 -5.37 4.62
N MET A 15 17.37 -5.27 3.94
CA MET A 15 17.78 -6.22 2.90
C MET A 15 17.95 -7.62 3.46
N PHE A 16 18.65 -7.76 4.60
CA PHE A 16 18.88 -9.06 5.19
C PHE A 16 17.59 -9.68 5.75
N GLY A 17 16.79 -8.90 6.48
CA GLY A 17 15.49 -9.36 6.97
C GLY A 17 14.53 -9.72 5.83
N GLY A 18 14.51 -8.92 4.76
CA GLY A 18 13.71 -9.16 3.55
C GLY A 18 14.08 -10.47 2.85
N PHE A 19 15.38 -10.78 2.76
CA PHE A 19 15.85 -12.08 2.29
C PHE A 19 15.37 -13.22 3.19
N MET A 20 15.40 -13.01 4.51
CA MET A 20 15.02 -14.02 5.50
C MET A 20 13.51 -14.35 5.51
N VAL A 21 12.64 -13.47 4.99
CA VAL A 21 11.18 -13.68 4.96
C VAL A 21 10.76 -15.00 4.29
N LYS A 22 11.53 -15.48 3.30
CA LYS A 22 11.25 -16.75 2.60
C LYS A 22 11.48 -17.99 3.46
N PHE A 23 12.14 -17.85 4.61
CA PHE A 23 12.46 -18.94 5.53
C PHE A 23 11.49 -18.94 6.70
N HIS A 24 10.31 -19.55 6.51
CA HIS A 24 9.15 -19.48 7.42
C HIS A 24 9.42 -19.78 8.91
N ARG A 25 10.49 -20.49 9.26
CA ARG A 25 10.85 -20.79 10.65
C ARG A 25 11.51 -19.61 11.39
N GLU A 26 11.87 -18.55 10.66
CA GLU A 26 12.66 -17.42 11.15
C GLU A 26 11.83 -16.14 11.33
N ALA A 27 10.50 -16.26 11.49
CA ALA A 27 9.61 -15.10 11.61
C ALA A 27 10.04 -14.14 12.74
N GLY A 28 10.36 -14.68 13.92
CA GLY A 28 10.85 -13.88 15.05
C GLY A 28 12.16 -13.16 14.72
N PHE A 29 13.11 -13.88 14.10
CA PHE A 29 14.38 -13.30 13.69
C PHE A 29 14.22 -12.19 12.62
N CYS A 30 13.28 -12.33 11.69
CA CYS A 30 12.96 -11.28 10.74
C CYS A 30 12.47 -10.02 11.46
N HIS A 31 11.55 -10.17 12.41
CA HIS A 31 11.07 -9.04 13.22
C HIS A 31 12.20 -8.37 14.01
N ASP A 32 13.10 -9.14 14.62
CA ASP A 32 14.26 -8.59 15.34
C ASP A 32 15.18 -7.75 14.43
N LEU A 33 15.38 -8.19 13.19
CA LEU A 33 16.17 -7.42 12.21
C LEU A 33 15.45 -6.13 11.83
N PHE A 34 14.15 -6.19 11.53
CA PHE A 34 13.39 -5.00 11.19
C PHE A 34 13.29 -4.01 12.35
N ASP A 35 13.14 -4.48 13.58
CA ASP A 35 13.09 -3.63 14.78
C ASP A 35 14.42 -2.90 15.00
N LYS A 36 15.57 -3.54 14.71
CA LYS A 36 16.88 -2.86 14.71
C LYS A 36 16.96 -1.77 13.65
N GLY A 37 16.48 -2.05 12.44
CA GLY A 37 16.39 -1.04 11.38
C GLY A 37 15.51 0.14 11.78
N ILE A 38 14.34 -0.13 12.36
CA ILE A 38 13.37 0.88 12.81
C ILE A 38 14.01 1.76 13.88
N ALA A 39 14.66 1.18 14.88
CA ALA A 39 15.30 1.92 15.97
C ALA A 39 16.36 2.93 15.47
N LEU A 40 16.99 2.67 14.32
CA LEU A 40 17.97 3.57 13.73
C LEU A 40 17.32 4.79 13.06
N VAL A 41 16.25 4.59 12.28
CA VAL A 41 15.66 5.65 11.43
C VAL A 41 14.49 6.38 12.10
N LEU A 42 13.83 5.77 13.08
CA LEU A 42 12.68 6.35 13.79
C LEU A 42 12.99 7.71 14.47
N PRO A 43 14.20 7.99 14.99
CA PRO A 43 14.47 9.32 15.53
C PRO A 43 14.67 10.42 14.48
N LYS A 44 14.80 10.07 13.20
CA LYS A 44 15.26 10.97 12.13
C LYS A 44 14.30 11.13 10.96
N TYR A 45 13.24 10.31 10.87
CA TYR A 45 12.40 10.26 9.68
C TYR A 45 11.69 11.57 9.34
N HIS A 46 11.44 12.45 10.32
CA HIS A 46 10.86 13.76 10.05
C HIS A 46 11.81 14.70 9.30
N ASP A 47 13.12 14.59 9.57
CA ASP A 47 14.13 15.49 9.03
C ASP A 47 14.84 14.91 7.80
N GLU A 48 14.90 13.58 7.71
CA GLU A 48 15.63 12.85 6.67
C GLU A 48 14.66 11.97 5.85
N GLN A 49 14.36 12.40 4.61
CA GLN A 49 13.42 11.69 3.73
C GLN A 49 13.83 10.23 3.45
N ASP A 50 15.13 9.97 3.29
CA ASP A 50 15.64 8.59 3.10
C ASP A 50 15.35 7.71 4.33
N CYS A 51 15.44 8.29 5.55
CA CYS A 51 15.09 7.59 6.78
C CYS A 51 13.57 7.30 6.84
N ALA A 52 12.72 8.22 6.38
CA ALA A 52 11.28 7.97 6.25
C ALA A 52 10.99 6.84 5.27
N GLN A 53 11.58 6.85 4.08
CA GLN A 53 11.40 5.80 3.08
C GLN A 53 11.80 4.41 3.60
N ILE A 54 12.94 4.32 4.27
CA ILE A 54 13.39 3.05 4.87
C ILE A 54 12.46 2.63 6.01
N LEU A 55 11.97 3.57 6.82
CA LEU A 55 11.04 3.28 7.91
C LEU A 55 9.72 2.67 7.39
N LEU A 56 9.14 3.24 6.32
CA LEU A 56 7.95 2.70 5.66
C LEU A 56 8.21 1.26 5.19
N GLN A 57 9.32 1.03 4.47
CA GLN A 57 9.67 -0.30 3.99
C GLN A 57 9.84 -1.31 5.12
N LEU A 58 10.48 -0.94 6.23
CA LEU A 58 10.65 -1.83 7.39
C LEU A 58 9.29 -2.27 7.97
N TYR A 59 8.34 -1.35 8.12
CA TYR A 59 6.97 -1.70 8.53
C TYR A 59 6.27 -2.58 7.50
N ASN A 60 6.46 -2.34 6.21
CA ASN A 60 5.84 -3.15 5.15
C ASN A 60 6.36 -4.58 5.14
N TYR A 61 7.65 -4.77 5.38
CA TYR A 61 8.22 -6.10 5.52
C TYR A 61 7.76 -6.79 6.82
N LYS A 62 7.60 -6.07 7.94
CA LYS A 62 6.94 -6.64 9.13
C LYS A 62 5.51 -7.09 8.81
N GLY A 63 4.74 -6.26 8.13
CA GLY A 63 3.38 -6.60 7.69
C GLY A 63 3.36 -7.83 6.77
N THR A 64 4.34 -7.94 5.88
CA THR A 64 4.51 -9.09 4.99
C THR A 64 4.83 -10.38 5.76
N VAL A 65 5.72 -10.33 6.76
CA VAL A 65 6.01 -11.49 7.62
C VAL A 65 4.76 -11.93 8.38
N HIS A 66 4.01 -11.01 8.99
CA HIS A 66 2.74 -11.35 9.65
C HIS A 66 1.74 -11.97 8.67
N SER A 67 1.61 -11.40 7.47
CA SER A 67 0.73 -11.92 6.40
C SER A 67 1.08 -13.35 6.01
N TYR A 68 2.36 -13.66 5.80
CA TYR A 68 2.81 -15.03 5.50
C TYR A 68 2.55 -16.02 6.64
N ASN A 69 2.64 -15.55 7.88
CA ASN A 69 2.30 -16.35 9.06
C ASN A 69 0.80 -16.36 9.37
N LYS A 70 -0.03 -15.83 8.46
CA LYS A 70 -1.50 -15.76 8.57
C LYS A 70 -2.01 -14.89 9.74
N ASP A 71 -1.15 -14.06 10.32
CA ASP A 71 -1.55 -13.04 11.29
C ASP A 71 -1.97 -11.76 10.55
N ILE A 72 -3.15 -11.83 9.95
CA ILE A 72 -3.69 -10.75 9.13
C ILE A 72 -3.95 -9.48 9.96
N THR A 73 -4.31 -9.64 11.24
CA THR A 73 -4.60 -8.49 12.12
C THR A 73 -3.33 -7.69 12.38
N GLU A 74 -2.24 -8.36 12.74
CA GLU A 74 -0.97 -7.66 12.97
C GLU A 74 -0.39 -7.13 11.65
N ALA A 75 -0.59 -7.82 10.52
CA ALA A 75 -0.21 -7.30 9.21
C ALA A 75 -0.87 -5.95 8.89
N ILE A 76 -2.19 -5.84 9.07
CA ILE A 76 -2.94 -4.59 8.88
C ILE A 76 -2.37 -3.49 9.78
N LYS A 77 -2.08 -3.80 11.05
CA LYS A 77 -1.53 -2.83 12.00
C LYS A 77 -0.18 -2.27 11.57
N GLN A 78 0.70 -3.11 11.02
CA GLN A 78 2.00 -2.64 10.52
C GLN A 78 1.82 -1.73 9.28
N PHE A 79 0.98 -2.11 8.32
CA PHE A 79 0.70 -1.26 7.15
C PHE A 79 0.03 0.06 7.53
N MET A 80 -0.92 0.05 8.47
CA MET A 80 -1.55 1.28 8.97
C MET A 80 -0.58 2.16 9.76
N THR A 81 0.46 1.57 10.37
CA THR A 81 1.55 2.36 10.97
C THR A 81 2.35 3.08 9.88
N ALA A 82 2.62 2.43 8.76
CA ALA A 82 3.27 3.05 7.60
C ALA A 82 2.39 4.16 6.98
N VAL A 83 1.08 3.95 6.84
CA VAL A 83 0.12 5.00 6.43
C VAL A 83 0.27 6.26 7.29
N ARG A 84 0.26 6.10 8.63
CA ARG A 84 0.39 7.22 9.57
C ARG A 84 1.70 7.98 9.36
N ILE A 85 2.82 7.26 9.27
CA ILE A 85 4.15 7.86 9.08
C ILE A 85 4.21 8.61 7.74
N ALA A 86 3.74 8.00 6.65
CA ALA A 86 3.74 8.63 5.33
C ALA A 86 2.88 9.92 5.31
N LYS A 87 1.74 9.93 6.04
CA LYS A 87 0.93 11.15 6.22
C LYS A 87 1.69 12.22 6.99
N GLU A 88 2.36 11.87 8.08
CA GLU A 88 3.13 12.81 8.92
C GLU A 88 4.25 13.52 8.13
N VAL A 89 4.86 12.85 7.15
CA VAL A 89 5.91 13.43 6.29
C VAL A 89 5.41 13.86 4.90
N ASN A 90 4.10 13.94 4.69
CA ASN A 90 3.45 14.39 3.44
C ASN A 90 3.83 13.62 2.17
N MET A 91 4.09 12.32 2.30
CA MET A 91 4.45 11.42 1.20
C MET A 91 3.18 10.82 0.55
N LYS A 92 2.48 11.64 -0.24
CA LYS A 92 1.13 11.31 -0.76
C LYS A 92 1.05 9.98 -1.52
N THR A 93 2.00 9.72 -2.41
CA THR A 93 2.06 8.49 -3.21
C THR A 93 2.17 7.27 -2.31
N GLU A 94 3.04 7.37 -1.31
CA GLU A 94 3.29 6.32 -0.34
C GLU A 94 2.07 6.10 0.55
N VAL A 95 1.37 7.13 1.01
CA VAL A 95 0.12 6.96 1.76
C VAL A 95 -0.88 6.09 1.00
N VAL A 96 -1.09 6.34 -0.30
CA VAL A 96 -2.00 5.54 -1.14
C VAL A 96 -1.48 4.11 -1.31
N ASN A 97 -0.17 3.93 -1.52
CA ASN A 97 0.43 2.60 -1.60
C ASN A 97 0.28 1.80 -0.29
N GLU A 98 0.47 2.45 0.86
CA GLU A 98 0.31 1.80 2.16
C GLU A 98 -1.14 1.41 2.44
N TYR A 99 -2.10 2.24 2.02
CA TYR A 99 -3.51 1.85 2.04
C TYR A 99 -3.80 0.64 1.16
N ASN A 100 -3.17 0.52 -0.02
CA ASN A 100 -3.33 -0.66 -0.87
C ASN A 100 -2.89 -1.93 -0.12
N TYR A 101 -1.73 -1.92 0.57
CA TYR A 101 -1.28 -3.06 1.36
C TYR A 101 -2.23 -3.38 2.53
N ALA A 102 -2.66 -2.36 3.27
CA ALA A 102 -3.61 -2.53 4.37
C ALA A 102 -4.94 -3.13 3.87
N LEU A 103 -5.50 -2.61 2.77
CA LEU A 103 -6.76 -3.08 2.19
C LEU A 103 -6.66 -4.49 1.62
N LEU A 104 -5.57 -4.85 0.95
CA LEU A 104 -5.33 -6.22 0.47
C LEU A 104 -5.42 -7.24 1.61
N MET A 105 -5.05 -6.85 2.83
CA MET A 105 -5.18 -7.70 4.02
C MET A 105 -6.57 -7.57 4.67
N ALA A 106 -7.08 -6.36 4.84
CA ALA A 106 -8.36 -6.10 5.49
C ALA A 106 -9.54 -6.71 4.73
N LEU A 107 -9.51 -6.74 3.40
CA LEU A 107 -10.55 -7.38 2.57
C LEU A 107 -10.65 -8.90 2.77
N LYS A 108 -9.66 -9.54 3.41
CA LYS A 108 -9.71 -10.96 3.81
C LYS A 108 -10.43 -11.16 5.16
N LYS A 109 -10.82 -10.07 5.82
CA LYS A 109 -11.54 -10.02 7.10
C LYS A 109 -12.98 -9.61 6.86
N ASP A 110 -13.69 -9.33 7.94
CA ASP A 110 -15.06 -8.86 7.92
C ASP A 110 -15.17 -7.35 7.60
N ARG A 111 -16.41 -6.93 7.33
CA ARG A 111 -16.76 -5.55 6.97
C ARG A 111 -16.37 -4.52 8.04
N LEU A 112 -16.49 -4.85 9.33
CA LEU A 112 -16.14 -3.91 10.40
C LEU A 112 -14.64 -3.60 10.40
N THR A 113 -13.82 -4.50 9.85
CA THR A 113 -12.38 -4.31 9.71
C THR A 113 -12.02 -3.47 8.48
N TYR A 114 -12.53 -3.81 7.29
CA TYR A 114 -12.08 -3.15 6.06
C TYR A 114 -12.78 -1.81 5.77
N GLU A 115 -14.03 -1.65 6.17
CA GLU A 115 -14.85 -0.49 5.77
C GLU A 115 -14.28 0.84 6.28
N PRO A 116 -13.84 0.98 7.55
CA PRO A 116 -13.23 2.22 8.03
C PRO A 116 -11.95 2.57 7.26
N ILE A 117 -11.11 1.57 6.95
CA ILE A 117 -9.85 1.76 6.22
C ILE A 117 -10.15 2.17 4.77
N LEU A 118 -11.13 1.53 4.14
CA LEU A 118 -11.52 1.79 2.76
C LEU A 118 -12.08 3.21 2.59
N ASN A 119 -12.95 3.63 3.51
CA ASN A 119 -13.52 4.97 3.50
C ASN A 119 -12.44 6.03 3.70
N GLU A 120 -11.57 5.86 4.69
CA GLU A 120 -10.47 6.81 4.93
C GLU A 120 -9.51 6.88 3.74
N ALA A 121 -9.14 5.73 3.16
CA ALA A 121 -8.26 5.65 1.99
C ALA A 121 -8.87 6.34 0.77
N PHE A 122 -10.16 6.09 0.51
CA PHE A 122 -10.89 6.69 -0.59
C PHE A 122 -11.03 8.20 -0.41
N GLU A 123 -11.48 8.67 0.76
CA GLU A 123 -11.61 10.10 1.06
C GLU A 123 -10.27 10.84 0.92
N TYR A 124 -9.21 10.26 1.48
CA TYR A 124 -7.87 10.84 1.39
C TYR A 124 -7.40 10.94 -0.07
N GLY A 125 -7.42 9.84 -0.82
CA GLY A 125 -6.92 9.81 -2.20
C GLY A 125 -7.81 10.60 -3.17
N TYR A 126 -9.13 10.49 -3.05
CA TYR A 126 -10.07 11.15 -3.95
C TYR A 126 -10.07 12.69 -3.79
N SER A 127 -9.58 13.19 -2.65
CA SER A 127 -9.38 14.64 -2.43
C SER A 127 -8.25 15.26 -3.26
N PHE A 128 -7.38 14.45 -3.88
CA PHE A 128 -6.27 14.93 -4.69
C PHE A 128 -6.73 15.53 -6.02
N SER A 129 -5.90 16.39 -6.61
CA SER A 129 -6.16 16.93 -7.95
C SER A 129 -5.95 15.85 -9.02
N ASP A 130 -6.45 16.10 -10.22
CA ASP A 130 -6.29 15.18 -11.34
C ASP A 130 -4.81 15.03 -11.77
N GLU A 131 -3.99 16.08 -11.60
CA GLU A 131 -2.54 16.03 -11.82
C GLU A 131 -1.85 15.09 -10.82
N ASP A 132 -2.20 15.20 -9.53
CA ASP A 132 -1.68 14.32 -8.50
C ASP A 132 -2.11 12.87 -8.78
N LEU A 133 -3.38 12.64 -9.13
CA LEU A 133 -3.92 11.31 -9.39
C LEU A 133 -3.36 10.61 -10.63
N LYS A 134 -2.88 11.36 -11.63
CA LYS A 134 -2.14 10.77 -12.77
C LYS A 134 -0.85 10.08 -12.34
N ILE A 135 -0.25 10.53 -11.23
CA ILE A 135 0.96 9.95 -10.65
C ILE A 135 0.56 8.92 -9.57
N ILE A 136 -0.41 9.26 -8.74
CA ILE A 136 -0.88 8.49 -7.60
C ILE A 136 -2.07 7.63 -8.05
N ASN A 137 -1.79 6.40 -8.48
CA ASN A 137 -2.81 5.49 -8.97
C ASN A 137 -3.81 5.08 -7.85
N LEU A 138 -5.02 5.65 -7.89
CA LEU A 138 -6.11 5.39 -6.94
C LEU A 138 -7.05 4.25 -7.38
N SER A 139 -6.86 3.68 -8.58
CA SER A 139 -7.83 2.79 -9.22
C SER A 139 -8.28 1.62 -8.35
N PHE A 140 -7.35 0.97 -7.63
CA PHE A 140 -7.69 -0.15 -6.74
C PHE A 140 -8.63 0.28 -5.60
N ILE A 141 -8.32 1.39 -4.93
CA ILE A 141 -9.13 1.91 -3.82
C ILE A 141 -10.49 2.37 -4.33
N ALA A 142 -10.53 3.13 -5.42
CA ALA A 142 -11.77 3.63 -6.00
C ALA A 142 -12.67 2.49 -6.49
N SER A 143 -12.11 1.47 -7.16
CA SER A 143 -12.85 0.30 -7.63
C SER A 143 -13.43 -0.49 -6.45
N THR A 144 -12.60 -0.73 -5.43
CA THR A 144 -13.02 -1.40 -4.20
C THR A 144 -14.11 -0.61 -3.47
N TYR A 145 -13.99 0.71 -3.39
CA TYR A 145 -14.98 1.58 -2.76
C TYR A 145 -16.34 1.50 -3.46
N LEU A 146 -16.35 1.52 -4.80
CA LEU A 146 -17.56 1.32 -5.58
C LEU A 146 -18.13 -0.10 -5.40
N ASP A 147 -17.31 -1.15 -5.34
CA ASP A 147 -17.81 -2.52 -5.16
C ASP A 147 -18.42 -2.74 -3.77
N LYS A 148 -17.78 -2.22 -2.71
CA LYS A 148 -18.14 -2.51 -1.32
C LYS A 148 -19.13 -1.52 -0.68
N THR A 149 -19.32 -0.35 -1.27
CA THR A 149 -20.23 0.68 -0.73
C THR A 149 -21.59 0.64 -1.41
N TYR A 150 -22.49 -0.19 -0.87
CA TYR A 150 -23.83 -0.41 -1.43
C TYR A 150 -24.79 0.76 -1.21
N SER A 151 -24.52 1.63 -0.24
CA SER A 151 -25.36 2.80 0.08
C SER A 151 -25.03 4.04 -0.76
N LEU A 152 -24.12 3.93 -1.72
CA LEU A 152 -23.71 5.06 -2.55
C LEU A 152 -24.83 5.40 -3.56
N ASP A 153 -25.22 6.67 -3.60
CA ASP A 153 -26.18 7.16 -4.60
C ASP A 153 -25.66 6.94 -6.03
N SER A 154 -26.56 6.65 -6.97
CA SER A 154 -26.20 6.36 -8.36
C SER A 154 -25.48 7.53 -9.02
N SER A 155 -25.88 8.78 -8.74
CA SER A 155 -25.22 9.95 -9.31
C SER A 155 -23.77 10.06 -8.84
N LYS A 156 -23.50 9.74 -7.57
CA LYS A 156 -22.15 9.77 -7.02
C LYS A 156 -21.29 8.63 -7.55
N ARG A 157 -21.89 7.46 -7.76
CA ARG A 157 -21.23 6.32 -8.42
C ARG A 157 -20.78 6.70 -9.83
N ASP A 158 -21.65 7.35 -10.60
CA ASP A 158 -21.36 7.77 -11.96
C ASP A 158 -20.28 8.86 -12.01
N GLU A 159 -20.31 9.82 -11.08
CA GLU A 159 -19.28 10.86 -10.96
C GLU A 159 -17.88 10.26 -10.70
N ILE A 160 -17.77 9.35 -9.74
CA ILE A 160 -16.51 8.67 -9.42
C ILE A 160 -16.05 7.85 -10.63
N SER A 161 -16.96 7.06 -11.21
CA SER A 161 -16.62 6.17 -12.32
C SER A 161 -16.11 6.95 -13.52
N LYS A 162 -16.80 8.05 -13.87
CA LYS A 162 -16.38 8.94 -14.94
C LYS A 162 -15.01 9.54 -14.69
N ARG A 163 -14.77 10.11 -13.51
CA ARG A 163 -13.47 10.71 -13.16
C ARG A 163 -12.33 9.69 -13.27
N MET A 164 -12.55 8.46 -12.79
CA MET A 164 -11.53 7.41 -12.86
C MET A 164 -11.30 6.93 -14.30
N SER A 165 -12.35 6.79 -15.11
CA SER A 165 -12.21 6.48 -16.54
C SER A 165 -11.47 7.59 -17.30
N ASP A 166 -11.74 8.85 -17.01
CA ASP A 166 -11.04 10.00 -17.64
C ASP A 166 -9.55 10.03 -17.28
N LEU A 167 -9.18 9.59 -16.07
CA LEU A 167 -7.80 9.58 -15.58
C LEU A 167 -7.00 8.34 -16.01
N TYR A 168 -7.63 7.17 -16.00
CA TYR A 168 -6.94 5.88 -16.09
C TYR A 168 -7.41 4.99 -17.26
N GLY A 169 -8.41 5.46 -18.03
CA GLY A 169 -9.02 4.74 -19.15
C GLY A 169 -10.18 3.84 -18.73
N GLU A 170 -10.95 3.34 -19.71
CA GLU A 170 -12.18 2.55 -19.48
C GLU A 170 -11.96 1.26 -18.68
N ASP A 171 -10.76 0.69 -18.75
CA ASP A 171 -10.39 -0.57 -18.09
C ASP A 171 -9.83 -0.35 -16.67
N TRP A 172 -9.98 0.83 -16.08
CA TRP A 172 -9.37 1.19 -14.79
C TRP A 172 -9.78 0.28 -13.62
N GLN A 173 -10.92 -0.40 -13.72
CA GLN A 173 -11.40 -1.34 -12.71
C GLN A 173 -10.82 -2.75 -12.85
N LEU A 174 -10.25 -3.09 -14.02
CA LEU A 174 -9.75 -4.42 -14.28
C LEU A 174 -8.49 -4.71 -13.47
N SER A 175 -8.40 -5.92 -12.94
CA SER A 175 -7.15 -6.45 -12.40
C SER A 175 -6.14 -6.69 -13.53
N THR A 176 -4.86 -6.74 -13.19
CA THR A 176 -3.78 -7.05 -14.14
C THR A 176 -4.02 -8.35 -14.91
N LYS A 177 -4.64 -9.35 -14.27
CA LYS A 177 -4.98 -10.62 -14.91
C LYS A 177 -6.10 -10.47 -15.94
N GLU A 178 -7.11 -9.67 -15.65
CA GLU A 178 -8.24 -9.39 -16.56
C GLU A 178 -7.78 -8.56 -17.75
N LEU A 179 -6.92 -7.57 -17.53
CA LEU A 179 -6.27 -6.81 -18.60
C LEU A 179 -5.47 -7.73 -19.53
N ALA A 180 -4.63 -8.61 -18.98
CA ALA A 180 -3.86 -9.57 -19.78
C ALA A 180 -4.77 -10.49 -20.61
N ALA A 181 -5.82 -11.04 -19.99
CA ALA A 181 -6.78 -11.90 -20.68
C ALA A 181 -7.54 -11.17 -21.80
N LYS A 182 -7.91 -9.90 -21.59
CA LYS A 182 -8.56 -9.06 -22.60
C LYS A 182 -7.63 -8.80 -23.79
N LEU A 183 -6.38 -8.43 -23.52
CA LEU A 183 -5.36 -8.21 -24.56
C LEU A 183 -5.13 -9.49 -25.38
N ASP A 184 -4.96 -10.63 -24.73
CA ASP A 184 -4.76 -11.92 -25.40
C ASP A 184 -5.95 -12.29 -26.32
N ALA A 185 -7.18 -12.01 -25.88
CA ALA A 185 -8.39 -12.22 -26.67
C ALA A 185 -8.45 -11.28 -27.89
N GLU A 186 -8.11 -10.00 -27.72
CA GLU A 186 -8.07 -9.01 -28.81
C GLU A 186 -6.98 -9.33 -29.85
N TYR A 187 -5.81 -9.79 -29.42
CA TYR A 187 -4.74 -10.24 -30.33
C TYR A 187 -5.15 -11.49 -31.10
N SER A 188 -5.87 -12.42 -30.46
CA SER A 188 -6.34 -13.67 -31.09
C SER A 188 -7.46 -13.43 -32.11
N LEU A 189 -8.24 -12.35 -31.98
CA LEU A 189 -9.29 -11.98 -32.94
C LEU A 189 -8.76 -11.20 -34.16
N ARG A 190 -7.53 -10.70 -34.09
CA ARG A 190 -6.89 -9.92 -35.17
C ARG A 190 -5.95 -10.74 -36.06
N ASN A 191 -5.70 -12.01 -35.71
CA ASN A 191 -4.93 -13.00 -36.48
C ASN A 191 -5.85 -14.10 -37.01
#